data_AF-A0A1I1MAE9-F1
#
_entry.id   AF-A0A1I1MAE9-F1
#
_cell.length_a   1.000
_cell.length_b   1.000
_cell.length_c   1.000
_cell.angle_alpha   90.00
_cell.angle_beta   90.00
_cell.angle_gamma   90.00
#
_symmetry.space_group_name_H-M   'P 1'
#
loop_
_entity.id
_entity.type
_entity.pdbx_description
1 polymer ?
#
loop_
_entity_poly.entity_id
_entity_poly.type
_entity_poly.pdbx_seq_one_letter_code
_entity_poly.pdbx_strand_id
1 'polypeptide(L)'
;MSDTAAQQALRARQGAGARYDAPSAPAGDLLLARRGTAYFARLLNGLRDEDLTPQRRQVIARVSLQARAMALAVKHLRAPLNEEETDWHPDPEMTVTLPAHALRYLFDHAQIHLNVEWRDTRDADWDGTVVFPGWIDAPARQVPLIRARAIWHAALELGAGGKAQDLPEGLEP
;
A
#
# COMPACT_ATOMS: atom_id res chain seq x y z
N MET A 1 21.55 -13.47 -21.07
CA MET A 1 21.43 -12.07 -20.61
C MET A 1 21.12 -12.11 -19.13
N SER A 2 21.84 -11.37 -18.28
CA SER A 2 21.51 -11.29 -16.86
C SER A 2 20.24 -10.46 -16.67
N ASP A 3 19.48 -10.73 -15.60
CA ASP A 3 18.28 -9.96 -15.25
C ASP A 3 18.57 -8.45 -15.15
N THR A 4 19.76 -8.09 -14.68
CA THR A 4 20.22 -6.70 -14.58
C THR A 4 20.33 -6.01 -15.95
N ALA A 5 20.85 -6.71 -16.96
CA ALA A 5 20.99 -6.16 -18.32
C ALA A 5 19.62 -6.00 -19.00
N ALA A 6 18.69 -6.94 -18.77
CA ALA A 6 17.32 -6.84 -19.25
C ALA A 6 16.56 -5.68 -18.59
N GLN A 7 16.78 -5.47 -17.28
CA GLN A 7 16.16 -4.38 -16.52
C GLN A 7 16.66 -3.00 -16.96
N GLN A 8 17.97 -2.86 -17.22
CA GLN A 8 18.55 -1.62 -17.76
C GLN A 8 18.04 -1.31 -19.18
N ALA A 9 17.96 -2.31 -20.05
CA ALA A 9 17.42 -2.15 -21.40
C ALA A 9 15.94 -1.77 -21.40
N LEU A 10 15.15 -2.31 -20.46
CA LEU A 10 13.75 -1.91 -20.26
C LEU A 10 13.66 -0.46 -19.77
N ARG A 11 14.50 -0.06 -18.80
CA ARG A 11 14.57 1.32 -18.29
C ARG A 11 14.85 2.34 -19.38
N ALA A 12 15.80 2.05 -20.25
CA ALA A 12 16.15 2.91 -21.38
C ALA A 12 14.98 3.10 -22.38
N ARG A 13 14.07 2.14 -22.50
CA ARG A 13 12.93 2.17 -23.44
C ARG A 13 11.70 2.90 -22.90
N GLN A 14 11.51 2.99 -21.58
CA GLN A 14 10.28 3.52 -20.98
C GLN A 14 10.23 5.06 -20.85
N GLY A 15 11.29 5.77 -21.25
CA GLY A 15 11.35 7.24 -21.25
C GLY A 15 11.41 7.86 -19.85
N ALA A 16 11.53 9.20 -19.80
CA ALA A 16 11.74 9.96 -18.55
C ALA A 16 10.55 9.96 -17.58
N GLY A 17 9.37 9.47 -18.01
CA GLY A 17 8.18 9.36 -17.17
C GLY A 17 8.13 8.08 -16.32
N ALA A 18 8.98 7.09 -16.59
CA ALA A 18 9.02 5.86 -15.82
C ALA A 18 9.75 6.08 -14.48
N ARG A 19 8.97 6.06 -13.40
CA ARG A 19 9.49 6.18 -12.03
C ARG A 19 9.82 4.80 -11.48
N TYR A 20 11.06 4.64 -11.03
CA TYR A 20 11.56 3.41 -10.42
C TYR A 20 11.91 3.69 -8.98
N ASP A 21 11.79 2.66 -8.13
CA ASP A 21 12.29 2.74 -6.77
C ASP A 21 13.77 3.11 -6.77
N ALA A 22 14.16 3.94 -5.79
CA ALA A 22 15.54 4.31 -5.60
C ALA A 22 16.43 3.08 -5.32
N PRO A 23 17.72 3.08 -5.73
CA PRO A 23 18.63 1.96 -5.49
C PRO A 23 18.72 1.50 -4.02
N SER A 24 18.60 2.42 -3.05
CA SER A 24 18.65 2.11 -1.62
C SER A 24 17.30 1.68 -1.03
N ALA A 25 16.22 1.69 -1.82
CA ALA A 25 14.89 1.33 -1.35
C ALA A 25 14.86 -0.12 -0.83
N PRO A 26 14.03 -0.44 0.17
CA PRO A 26 13.89 -1.80 0.69
C PRO A 26 13.14 -2.69 -0.31
N ALA A 27 13.82 -3.12 -1.37
CA ALA A 27 13.23 -3.75 -2.54
C ALA A 27 12.45 -5.04 -2.20
N GLY A 28 12.94 -5.83 -1.24
CA GLY A 28 12.26 -7.03 -0.76
C GLY A 28 10.90 -6.71 -0.12
N ASP A 29 10.88 -5.76 0.81
CA ASP A 29 9.68 -5.37 1.54
C ASP A 29 8.66 -4.68 0.61
N LEU A 30 9.14 -3.84 -0.32
CA LEU A 30 8.31 -3.24 -1.36
C LEU A 30 7.66 -4.31 -2.24
N LEU A 31 8.41 -5.34 -2.63
CA LEU A 31 7.88 -6.45 -3.41
C LEU A 31 6.82 -7.24 -2.62
N LEU A 32 7.07 -7.52 -1.34
CA LEU A 32 6.11 -8.20 -0.46
C LEU A 32 4.81 -7.40 -0.32
N ALA A 33 4.91 -6.08 -0.12
CA ALA A 33 3.75 -5.20 -0.02
C ALA A 33 2.94 -5.17 -1.32
N ARG A 34 3.60 -5.00 -2.47
CA ARG A 34 2.96 -4.98 -3.78
C ARG A 34 2.27 -6.29 -4.13
N ARG A 35 2.92 -7.43 -3.82
CA ARG A 35 2.30 -8.76 -4.02
C ARG A 35 1.07 -8.94 -3.14
N GLY A 36 1.17 -8.56 -1.86
CA GLY A 36 0.03 -8.60 -0.95
C GLY A 36 -1.12 -7.70 -1.40
N THR A 37 -0.83 -6.49 -1.90
CA THR A 37 -1.83 -5.60 -2.51
C THR A 37 -2.50 -6.24 -3.73
N ALA A 38 -1.74 -6.81 -4.66
CA ALA A 38 -2.30 -7.47 -5.84
C ALA A 38 -3.14 -8.71 -5.46
N TYR A 39 -2.69 -9.48 -4.47
CA TYR A 39 -3.41 -10.63 -3.95
C TYR A 39 -4.74 -10.22 -3.29
N PHE A 40 -4.72 -9.22 -2.41
CA PHE A 40 -5.93 -8.66 -1.80
C PHE A 40 -6.89 -8.10 -2.86
N ALA A 41 -6.38 -7.36 -3.84
CA ALA A 41 -7.18 -6.81 -4.93
C ALA A 41 -7.91 -7.91 -5.72
N ARG A 42 -7.22 -9.01 -6.01
CA ARG A 42 -7.81 -10.18 -6.69
C ARG A 42 -8.96 -10.78 -5.87
N LEU A 43 -8.78 -10.95 -4.56
CA LEU A 43 -9.83 -11.47 -3.68
C LEU A 43 -11.02 -10.51 -3.61
N LEU A 44 -10.75 -9.21 -3.41
CA LEU A 44 -11.78 -8.18 -3.35
C LEU A 44 -12.60 -8.12 -4.65
N ASN A 45 -11.93 -8.11 -5.80
CA ASN A 45 -12.59 -8.06 -7.12
C ASN A 45 -13.38 -9.32 -7.46
N GLY A 46 -13.12 -10.44 -6.76
CA GLY A 46 -13.92 -11.67 -6.88
C GLY A 46 -15.23 -11.63 -6.10
N LEU A 47 -15.41 -10.68 -5.17
CA LEU A 47 -16.66 -10.52 -4.41
C LEU A 47 -17.68 -9.71 -5.22
N ARG A 48 -18.95 -10.12 -5.16
CA ARG A 48 -20.05 -9.26 -5.62
C ARG A 48 -20.35 -8.20 -4.56
N ASP A 49 -21.07 -7.16 -4.93
CA ASP A 49 -21.36 -6.05 -4.02
C ASP A 49 -22.27 -6.46 -2.86
N GLU A 50 -23.20 -7.40 -3.09
CA GLU A 50 -24.02 -8.02 -2.05
C GLU A 50 -23.21 -8.89 -1.07
N ASP A 51 -22.02 -9.33 -1.47
CA ASP A 51 -21.15 -10.13 -0.62
C ASP A 51 -20.29 -9.24 0.31
N LEU A 52 -20.36 -7.91 0.21
CA LEU A 52 -19.66 -6.98 1.12
C LEU A 52 -20.40 -6.83 2.46
N THR A 53 -20.29 -7.86 3.31
CA THR A 53 -20.76 -7.86 4.69
C THR A 53 -20.13 -6.72 5.51
N PRO A 54 -20.73 -6.32 6.65
CA PRO A 54 -20.13 -5.31 7.54
C PRO A 54 -18.66 -5.59 7.90
N GLN A 55 -18.33 -6.85 8.20
CA GLN A 55 -16.96 -7.27 8.50
C GLN A 55 -16.00 -7.01 7.32
N ARG A 56 -16.41 -7.36 6.08
CA ARG A 56 -15.59 -7.13 4.88
C ARG A 56 -15.41 -5.65 4.59
N ARG A 57 -16.45 -4.85 4.80
CA ARG A 57 -16.40 -3.38 4.68
C ARG A 57 -15.39 -2.78 5.66
N GLN A 58 -15.36 -3.25 6.91
CA GLN A 58 -14.37 -2.85 7.90
C GLN A 58 -12.94 -3.17 7.45
N VAL A 59 -12.70 -4.38 6.94
CA VAL A 59 -11.38 -4.77 6.43
C VAL A 59 -10.95 -3.85 5.28
N ILE A 60 -11.81 -3.63 4.28
CA ILE A 60 -11.52 -2.79 3.11
C ILE A 60 -11.25 -1.33 3.55
N ALA A 61 -12.11 -0.76 4.40
CA ALA A 61 -11.95 0.59 4.92
C ALA A 61 -10.60 0.74 5.64
N ARG A 62 -10.30 -0.17 6.57
CA ARG A 62 -9.06 -0.17 7.36
C ARG A 62 -7.82 -0.19 6.47
N VAL A 63 -7.72 -1.12 5.53
CA VAL A 63 -6.52 -1.22 4.69
C VAL A 63 -6.39 -0.07 3.70
N SER A 64 -7.49 0.57 3.32
CA SER A 64 -7.45 1.70 2.38
C SER A 64 -7.07 3.00 3.08
N LEU A 65 -7.65 3.27 4.25
CA LEU A 65 -7.27 4.40 5.10
C LEU A 65 -5.81 4.30 5.55
N GLN A 66 -5.35 3.10 5.92
CA GLN A 66 -3.93 2.87 6.22
C GLN A 66 -3.03 3.23 5.03
N ALA A 67 -3.40 2.80 3.81
CA ALA A 67 -2.59 3.10 2.63
C ALA A 67 -2.53 4.60 2.32
N ARG A 68 -3.65 5.33 2.50
CA ARG A 68 -3.69 6.78 2.33
C ARG A 68 -2.83 7.48 3.38
N ALA A 69 -2.93 7.10 4.65
CA ALA A 69 -2.08 7.64 5.71
C ALA A 69 -0.59 7.37 5.44
N MET A 70 -0.27 6.16 4.99
CA MET A 70 1.07 5.76 4.55
C MET A 70 1.59 6.65 3.42
N ALA A 71 0.77 6.94 2.41
CA ALA A 71 1.16 7.76 1.28
C ALA A 71 1.49 9.19 1.73
N LEU A 72 0.63 9.81 2.54
CA LEU A 72 0.84 11.15 3.05
C LEU A 72 2.12 11.27 3.89
N ALA A 73 2.39 10.31 4.79
CA ALA A 73 3.61 10.40 5.59
C ALA A 73 4.88 10.19 4.78
N VAL A 74 4.86 9.28 3.79
CA VAL A 74 6.00 9.07 2.90
C VAL A 74 6.23 10.31 2.04
N LYS A 75 5.16 10.93 1.52
CA LYS A 75 5.24 12.22 0.82
C LYS A 75 5.91 13.29 1.70
N HIS A 76 5.52 13.33 2.98
CA HIS A 76 6.01 14.33 3.93
C HIS A 76 7.53 14.32 4.14
N LEU A 77 8.20 13.18 3.90
CA LEU A 77 9.66 13.09 3.94
C LEU A 77 10.35 14.00 2.91
N ARG A 78 9.66 14.32 1.82
CA ARG A 78 10.24 14.99 0.65
C ARG A 78 9.73 16.41 0.45
N ALA A 79 8.50 16.66 0.87
CA ALA A 79 7.82 17.92 0.68
C ALA A 79 6.77 18.13 1.77
N PRO A 80 6.49 19.39 2.16
CA PRO A 80 5.37 19.68 3.04
C PRO A 80 4.05 19.19 2.43
N LEU A 81 3.13 18.77 3.30
CA LEU A 81 1.76 18.49 2.90
C LEU A 81 1.05 19.81 2.58
N ASN A 82 0.09 19.76 1.65
CA ASN A 82 -0.81 20.90 1.45
C ASN A 82 -1.85 20.98 2.60
N GLU A 83 -2.68 22.02 2.58
CA GLU A 83 -3.71 22.24 3.62
C GLU A 83 -4.68 21.06 3.73
N GLU A 84 -5.25 20.59 2.60
CA GLU A 84 -6.18 19.45 2.58
C GLU A 84 -5.55 18.16 3.12
N GLU A 85 -4.28 17.91 2.80
CA GLU A 85 -3.55 16.74 3.25
C GLU A 85 -3.18 16.81 4.73
N THR A 86 -2.93 18.01 5.24
CA THR A 86 -2.66 18.26 6.65
C THR A 86 -3.93 18.11 7.48
N ASP A 87 -5.07 18.57 6.96
CA ASP A 87 -6.37 18.49 7.62
C ASP A 87 -7.06 17.13 7.43
N TRP A 88 -6.47 16.24 6.62
CA TRP A 88 -7.02 14.91 6.41
C TRP A 88 -6.82 14.03 7.64
N HIS A 89 -7.90 13.43 8.12
CA HIS A 89 -7.90 12.46 9.21
C HIS A 89 -8.68 11.21 8.78
N PRO A 90 -8.25 10.01 9.19
CA PRO A 90 -8.99 8.80 8.90
C PRO A 90 -10.33 8.80 9.66
N ASP A 91 -11.42 8.49 8.97
CA ASP A 91 -12.74 8.27 9.57
C ASP A 91 -13.23 6.85 9.21
N PRO A 92 -12.87 5.82 10.00
CA PRO A 92 -13.28 4.45 9.73
C PRO A 92 -14.80 4.27 9.79
N GLU A 93 -15.48 4.96 10.71
CA GLU A 93 -16.92 4.82 10.94
C GLU A 93 -17.71 5.31 9.73
N MET A 94 -17.36 6.49 9.20
CA MET A 94 -17.97 6.97 7.96
C MET A 94 -17.55 6.11 6.77
N THR A 95 -16.28 5.72 6.68
CA THR A 95 -15.76 4.97 5.53
C THR A 95 -16.47 3.63 5.32
N VAL A 96 -16.83 2.90 6.39
CA VAL A 96 -17.53 1.61 6.23
C VAL A 96 -18.95 1.75 5.66
N THR A 97 -19.55 2.94 5.75
CA THR A 97 -20.89 3.23 5.21
C THR A 97 -20.90 3.50 3.71
N LEU A 98 -19.73 3.72 3.10
CA LEU A 98 -19.61 4.01 1.67
C LEU A 98 -20.25 2.91 0.80
N PRO A 99 -20.82 3.26 -0.37
CA PRO A 99 -21.31 2.25 -1.30
C PRO A 99 -20.16 1.35 -1.80
N ALA A 100 -20.48 0.12 -2.21
CA ALA A 100 -19.49 -0.90 -2.55
C ALA A 100 -18.45 -0.43 -3.59
N HIS A 101 -18.90 0.23 -4.66
CA HIS A 101 -18.01 0.80 -5.68
C HIS A 101 -17.08 1.87 -5.10
N ALA A 102 -17.52 2.69 -4.14
CA ALA A 102 -16.69 3.72 -3.52
C ALA A 102 -15.64 3.11 -2.59
N LEU A 103 -15.94 2.02 -1.88
CA LEU A 103 -14.95 1.26 -1.11
C LEU A 103 -13.86 0.66 -2.02
N ARG A 104 -14.27 0.08 -3.16
CA ARG A 104 -13.32 -0.45 -4.15
C ARG A 104 -12.46 0.64 -4.75
N TYR A 105 -13.07 1.77 -5.11
CA TYR A 105 -12.35 2.93 -5.63
C TYR A 105 -11.37 3.49 -4.60
N LEU A 106 -11.77 3.62 -3.34
CA LEU A 106 -10.90 4.06 -2.26
C LEU A 106 -9.69 3.13 -2.09
N PHE A 107 -9.91 1.81 -2.11
CA PHE A 107 -8.82 0.83 -2.07
C PHE A 107 -7.85 0.99 -3.24
N ASP A 108 -8.38 1.03 -4.47
CA ASP A 108 -7.57 1.13 -5.68
C ASP A 108 -6.76 2.44 -5.73
N HIS A 109 -7.42 3.57 -5.45
CA HIS A 109 -6.79 4.87 -5.43
C HIS A 109 -5.69 4.95 -4.36
N ALA A 110 -5.97 4.50 -3.14
CA ALA A 110 -5.01 4.59 -2.03
C ALA A 110 -3.76 3.72 -2.25
N GLN A 111 -3.91 2.51 -2.82
CA GLN A 111 -2.75 1.66 -3.10
C GLN A 111 -1.89 2.17 -4.26
N ILE A 112 -2.51 2.73 -5.30
CA ILE A 112 -1.79 3.37 -6.41
C ILE A 112 -1.01 4.58 -5.88
N HIS A 113 -1.65 5.44 -5.08
CA HIS A 113 -1.01 6.62 -4.50
C HIS A 113 0.19 6.23 -3.62
N LEU A 114 0.02 5.28 -2.70
CA LEU A 114 1.13 4.80 -1.86
C LEU A 114 2.30 4.26 -2.70
N ASN A 115 1.99 3.48 -3.75
CA ASN A 115 3.02 2.94 -4.62
C ASN A 115 3.74 4.01 -5.45
N VAL A 116 3.06 5.11 -5.81
CA VAL A 116 3.69 6.28 -6.42
C VAL A 116 4.63 6.96 -5.42
N GLU A 117 4.19 7.20 -4.18
CA GLU A 117 5.05 7.85 -3.18
C GLU A 117 6.31 7.04 -2.86
N TRP A 118 6.23 5.71 -2.82
CA TRP A 118 7.43 4.86 -2.71
C TRP A 118 8.39 5.02 -3.89
N ARG A 119 7.88 5.10 -5.13
CA ARG A 119 8.73 5.31 -6.32
C ARG A 119 9.35 6.69 -6.36
N ASP A 120 8.68 7.67 -5.76
CA ASP A 120 9.18 9.05 -5.66
C ASP A 120 10.12 9.25 -4.46
N THR A 121 10.23 8.27 -3.56
CA THR A 121 11.12 8.31 -2.39
C THR A 121 12.58 8.25 -2.82
N ARG A 122 13.36 9.31 -2.53
CA ARG A 122 14.79 9.38 -2.91
C ARG A 122 15.63 8.55 -1.94
N ASP A 123 16.85 8.21 -2.36
CA ASP A 123 17.75 7.36 -1.57
C ASP A 123 17.94 7.87 -0.12
N ALA A 124 18.10 9.18 0.07
CA ALA A 124 18.30 9.80 1.38
C ALA A 124 17.04 9.83 2.26
N ASP A 125 15.86 9.82 1.65
CA ASP A 125 14.60 9.93 2.39
C ASP A 125 14.23 8.59 3.06
N TRP A 126 14.74 7.46 2.57
CA TRP A 126 14.51 6.13 3.16
C TRP A 126 15.11 5.97 4.56
N ASP A 127 16.07 6.82 4.94
CA ASP A 127 16.65 6.89 6.29
C ASP A 127 15.89 7.82 7.24
N GLY A 128 14.85 8.52 6.76
CA GLY A 128 14.01 9.38 7.56
C GLY A 128 13.03 8.62 8.45
N THR A 129 12.38 9.36 9.36
CA THR A 129 11.27 8.88 10.17
C THR A 129 9.96 9.37 9.57
N VAL A 130 9.04 8.45 9.27
CA VAL A 130 7.66 8.83 8.93
C VAL A 130 6.88 9.09 10.21
N VAL A 131 6.21 10.24 10.25
CA VAL A 131 5.25 10.56 11.31
C VAL A 131 3.89 10.02 10.88
N PHE A 132 3.27 9.24 11.75
CA PHE A 132 2.05 8.50 11.46
C PHE A 132 0.95 8.92 12.44
N PRO A 133 0.26 10.04 12.20
CA PRO A 133 -0.80 10.50 13.10
C PRO A 133 -1.87 9.43 13.30
N GLY A 134 -2.03 8.94 14.53
CA GLY A 134 -2.95 7.83 14.88
C GLY A 134 -2.37 6.42 14.71
N TRP A 135 -1.10 6.30 14.32
CA TRP A 135 -0.33 5.06 14.25
C TRP A 135 1.04 5.25 14.90
N ILE A 136 1.87 4.21 14.89
CA ILE A 136 3.23 4.26 15.44
C ILE A 136 4.16 4.83 14.37
N ASP A 137 4.90 5.88 14.72
CA ASP A 137 5.99 6.42 13.90
C ASP A 137 7.01 5.33 13.58
N ALA A 138 7.55 5.35 12.36
CA ALA A 138 8.45 4.30 11.90
C ALA A 138 9.57 4.87 11.05
N PRO A 139 10.75 4.22 10.99
CA PRO A 139 11.70 4.48 9.92
C PRO A 139 11.02 4.27 8.56
N ALA A 140 11.24 5.17 7.62
CA ALA A 140 10.63 5.11 6.28
C ALA A 140 10.88 3.75 5.61
N ARG A 141 12.08 3.19 5.78
CA ARG A 141 12.47 1.87 5.30
C ARG A 141 11.63 0.70 5.84
N GLN A 142 10.99 0.86 7.01
CA GLN A 142 10.13 -0.18 7.59
C GLN A 142 8.68 -0.10 7.11
N VAL A 143 8.24 1.03 6.55
CA VAL A 143 6.85 1.24 6.11
C VAL A 143 6.38 0.17 5.12
N PRO A 144 7.18 -0.24 4.10
CA PRO A 144 6.75 -1.30 3.20
C PRO A 144 6.51 -2.63 3.90
N LEU A 145 7.31 -3.02 4.89
CA LEU A 145 7.11 -4.27 5.64
C LEU A 145 5.87 -4.19 6.55
N ILE A 146 5.63 -3.04 7.19
CA ILE A 146 4.41 -2.79 7.96
C ILE A 146 3.18 -2.94 7.05
N ARG A 147 3.23 -2.35 5.84
CA ARG A 147 2.16 -2.49 4.85
C ARG A 147 1.99 -3.93 4.38
N ALA A 148 3.09 -4.64 4.11
CA ALA A 148 3.08 -6.03 3.68
C ALA A 148 2.36 -6.91 4.71
N ARG A 149 2.73 -6.83 5.98
CA ARG A 149 2.04 -7.55 7.07
C ARG A 149 0.55 -7.23 7.06
N ALA A 150 0.20 -5.94 7.14
CA ALA A 150 -1.19 -5.52 7.23
C ALA A 150 -2.05 -6.02 6.06
N ILE A 151 -1.55 -5.98 4.82
CA ILE A 151 -2.34 -6.36 3.65
C ILE A 151 -2.45 -7.88 3.47
N TRP A 152 -1.43 -8.65 3.85
CA TRP A 152 -1.47 -10.12 3.82
C TRP A 152 -2.44 -10.68 4.87
N HIS A 153 -2.42 -10.19 6.12
CA HIS A 153 -3.41 -10.59 7.12
C HIS A 153 -4.82 -10.15 6.72
N ALA A 154 -4.98 -8.93 6.20
CA ALA A 154 -6.28 -8.46 5.72
C ALA A 154 -6.85 -9.33 4.60
N ALA A 155 -6.00 -9.94 3.77
CA ALA A 155 -6.45 -10.87 2.73
C ALA A 155 -7.08 -12.15 3.31
N LEU A 156 -6.59 -12.62 4.47
CA LEU A 156 -7.22 -13.69 5.23
C LEU A 156 -8.52 -13.22 5.89
N GLU A 157 -8.48 -12.09 6.58
CA GLU A 157 -9.63 -11.51 7.28
C GLU A 157 -10.80 -11.16 6.36
N LEU A 158 -10.52 -10.84 5.09
CA LEU A 158 -11.54 -10.56 4.07
C LEU A 158 -12.47 -11.79 3.87
N GLY A 159 -12.00 -12.99 4.20
CA GLY A 159 -12.81 -14.22 4.11
C GLY A 159 -13.30 -14.49 2.69
N ALA A 160 -12.51 -14.13 1.68
CA ALA A 160 -12.86 -14.21 0.26
C ALA A 160 -12.06 -15.30 -0.48
N GLY A 161 -11.68 -16.36 0.23
CA GLY A 161 -10.92 -17.49 -0.32
C GLY A 161 -9.40 -17.39 -0.18
N GLY A 162 -8.90 -16.37 0.53
CA GLY A 162 -7.49 -16.31 0.90
C GLY A 162 -7.10 -17.34 1.95
N LYS A 163 -5.91 -17.93 1.84
CA LYS A 163 -5.48 -19.05 2.70
C LYS A 163 -4.16 -18.77 3.40
N ALA A 164 -3.99 -19.30 4.61
CA ALA A 164 -2.75 -19.15 5.38
C ALA A 164 -1.51 -19.63 4.61
N GLN A 165 -1.64 -20.71 3.83
CA GLN A 165 -0.59 -21.23 2.96
C GLN A 165 -0.15 -20.29 1.83
N ASP A 166 -0.93 -19.25 1.53
CA ASP A 166 -0.60 -18.27 0.50
C ASP A 166 0.29 -17.14 1.06
N LEU A 167 0.51 -17.10 2.38
CA LEU A 167 1.39 -16.11 3.01
C LEU A 167 2.85 -16.37 2.61
N PRO A 168 3.60 -15.33 2.26
CA PRO A 168 5.05 -15.42 2.10
C PRO A 168 5.75 -15.91 3.38
N GLU A 169 6.85 -16.63 3.21
CA GLU A 169 7.72 -17.05 4.31
C GLU A 169 8.16 -15.84 5.16
N GLY A 170 8.10 -16.00 6.49
CA GLY A 170 8.40 -14.93 7.46
C GLY A 170 7.22 -14.01 7.80
N LEU A 171 6.05 -14.21 7.19
CA LEU A 171 4.78 -13.65 7.66
C LEU A 171 3.96 -14.76 8.32
N GLU A 172 3.94 -14.77 9.64
CA GLU A 172 3.08 -15.69 10.41
C GLU A 172 1.61 -15.23 10.37
N PRO A 173 0.62 -16.14 10.51
CA PRO A 173 -0.82 -15.81 10.47
C PRO A 173 -1.33 -14.89 11.59
#